data_AF-W2FXA7-F1
#
_entry.id   AF-W2FXA7-F1
#
_cell.length_a   1.000
_cell.length_b   1.000
_cell.length_c   1.000
_cell.angle_alpha   90.00
_cell.angle_beta   90.00
_cell.angle_gamma   90.00
#
_symmetry.space_group_name_H-M   'P 1'
#
loop_
_entity.id
_entity.type
_entity.pdbx_description
1 polymer ?
#
loop_
_entity_poly.entity_id
_entity_poly.type
_entity_poly.pdbx_seq_one_letter_code
_entity_poly.pdbx_strand_id
1 'polypeptide(L)'
;MDTVESVYSALLAREAIRAMSGHPPRSRKYYLERAILDPQDCMQTRISPGLDTYKKILDGTWERKLAARGFTELMEYLRVVLIQDSAFMFEHLPPRIKNHAAFGDRFQQYRTQ
;
A
#
# COMPACT_ATOMS: atom_id res chain seq x y z
N MET A 1 -14.38 4.55 -21.76
CA MET A 1 -14.85 4.14 -20.42
C MET A 1 -13.77 3.24 -19.87
N ASP A 2 -13.20 3.54 -18.70
CA ASP A 2 -12.04 2.82 -18.19
C ASP A 2 -12.45 1.38 -17.78
N THR A 3 -11.67 0.37 -18.14
CA THR A 3 -12.04 -1.05 -17.99
C THR A 3 -12.26 -1.43 -16.53
N VAL A 4 -11.56 -0.76 -15.62
CA VAL A 4 -11.75 -0.89 -14.17
C VAL A 4 -13.11 -0.36 -13.73
N GLU A 5 -13.59 0.72 -14.35
CA GLU A 5 -14.89 1.30 -14.02
C GLU A 5 -16.06 0.48 -14.54
N SER A 6 -15.98 -0.02 -15.78
CA SER A 6 -17.09 -0.69 -16.44
C SER A 6 -17.21 -2.18 -16.12
N VAL A 7 -16.12 -2.84 -15.73
CA VAL A 7 -16.11 -4.30 -15.51
C VAL A 7 -15.90 -4.65 -14.04
N TYR A 8 -14.81 -4.17 -13.44
CA TYR A 8 -14.42 -4.57 -12.08
C TYR A 8 -15.13 -3.79 -10.98
N SER A 9 -15.47 -2.52 -11.24
CA SER A 9 -16.15 -1.65 -10.27
C SER A 9 -17.65 -1.56 -10.45
N ALA A 10 -18.20 -2.10 -11.54
CA ALA A 10 -19.62 -1.95 -11.87
C ALA A 10 -20.56 -2.55 -10.82
N LEU A 11 -20.10 -3.59 -10.11
CA LEU A 11 -20.83 -4.25 -9.02
C LEU A 11 -20.56 -3.63 -7.64
N LEU A 12 -19.61 -2.69 -7.54
CA LEU A 12 -19.27 -2.07 -6.28
C LEU A 12 -20.13 -0.83 -6.06
N ALA A 13 -20.90 -0.80 -4.97
CA ALA A 13 -21.66 0.37 -4.53
C ALA A 13 -20.70 1.46 -4.04
N ARG A 14 -20.12 2.23 -4.97
CA ARG A 14 -19.08 3.24 -4.70
C ARG A 14 -19.53 4.27 -3.67
N GLU A 15 -20.79 4.69 -3.70
CA GLU A 15 -21.34 5.63 -2.71
C GLU A 15 -21.34 5.03 -1.30
N ALA A 16 -21.69 3.75 -1.17
CA ALA A 16 -21.63 3.04 0.11
C ALA A 16 -20.19 2.87 0.59
N ILE A 17 -19.27 2.45 -0.28
CA ILE A 17 -17.84 2.34 0.06
C ILE A 17 -17.31 3.70 0.52
N ARG A 18 -17.64 4.79 -0.16
CA ARG A 18 -17.23 6.15 0.22
C ARG A 18 -17.76 6.55 1.59
N ALA A 19 -19.05 6.35 1.82
CA ALA A 19 -19.68 6.66 3.10
C ALA A 19 -19.03 5.86 4.24
N MET A 20 -18.73 4.58 4.01
CA MET A 20 -18.06 3.72 4.98
C MET A 20 -16.58 4.08 5.20
N SER A 21 -15.89 4.57 4.17
CA SER A 21 -14.50 5.03 4.26
C SER A 21 -14.34 6.45 4.84
N GLY A 22 -15.43 7.06 5.35
CA GLY A 22 -15.40 8.39 5.93
C GLY A 22 -15.28 9.54 4.92
N HIS A 23 -15.43 9.26 3.62
CA HIS A 23 -15.48 10.29 2.60
C HIS A 23 -16.90 10.88 2.50
N PRO A 24 -17.05 12.19 2.19
CA PRO A 24 -18.37 12.78 2.02
C PRO A 24 -19.13 12.08 0.88
N PRO A 25 -20.41 11.70 1.06
CA PRO A 25 -21.16 10.87 0.11
C PRO A 25 -21.20 11.43 -1.33
N ARG A 26 -21.18 12.76 -1.46
CA ARG A 26 -21.25 13.51 -2.73
C ARG A 26 -19.91 14.07 -3.20
N SER A 27 -18.81 13.74 -2.53
CA SER A 27 -17.47 14.19 -2.91
C SER A 27 -16.95 13.37 -4.09
N ARG A 28 -16.43 14.06 -5.12
CA ARG A 28 -15.57 13.44 -6.16
C ARG A 28 -14.12 13.30 -5.71
N LYS A 29 -13.80 13.59 -4.44
CA LYS A 29 -12.47 13.36 -3.86
C LYS A 29 -12.46 11.96 -3.27
N TYR A 30 -11.88 11.02 -4.01
CA TYR A 30 -11.66 9.62 -3.65
C TYR A 30 -10.19 9.33 -3.32
N TYR A 31 -9.33 10.33 -3.49
CA TYR A 31 -7.91 10.24 -3.21
C TYR A 31 -7.66 10.65 -1.76
N LEU A 32 -7.09 9.74 -0.99
CA LEU A 32 -6.50 10.08 0.31
C LEU A 32 -5.07 10.48 0.02
N GLU A 33 -4.75 11.76 0.24
CA GLU A 33 -3.40 12.28 0.02
C GLU A 33 -2.46 11.54 0.97
N ARG A 34 -1.63 10.67 0.38
CA ARG A 34 -0.60 9.94 1.11
C ARG A 34 0.67 10.77 1.13
N ALA A 35 1.59 10.42 2.04
CA ALA A 35 2.83 11.15 2.18
C ALA A 35 3.54 11.26 0.82
N ILE A 36 3.97 12.48 0.49
CA ILE A 36 4.64 12.80 -0.78
C ILE A 36 6.03 12.14 -0.83
N LEU A 37 6.59 11.78 0.33
CA LEU A 37 7.90 11.18 0.45
C LEU A 37 7.83 9.65 0.36
N ASP A 38 8.40 9.12 -0.72
CA ASP A 38 8.56 7.68 -0.89
C ASP A 38 9.64 7.12 0.06
N PRO A 39 9.35 6.03 0.80
CA PRO A 39 10.36 5.36 1.60
C PRO A 39 11.49 4.78 0.74
N GLN A 40 12.73 4.81 1.23
CA GLN A 40 13.85 4.14 0.54
C GLN A 40 13.69 2.62 0.44
N ASP A 41 14.17 2.03 -0.65
CA ASP A 41 14.11 0.59 -0.96
C ASP A 41 14.64 -0.31 0.18
N CYS A 42 15.68 0.13 0.88
CA CYS A 42 16.27 -0.62 1.99
C CYS A 42 15.33 -0.80 3.19
N MET A 43 14.33 0.07 3.36
CA MET A 43 13.29 -0.05 4.39
C MET A 43 12.13 -0.88 3.85
N GLN A 44 11.74 -0.63 2.61
CA GLN A 44 10.71 -1.35 1.89
C GLN A 44 10.98 -2.86 1.84
N THR A 45 12.16 -3.28 1.40
CA THR A 45 12.58 -4.69 1.27
C THR A 45 12.56 -5.47 2.59
N ARG A 46 12.57 -4.78 3.74
CA ARG A 46 12.46 -5.42 5.06
C ARG A 46 11.03 -5.80 5.44
N ILE A 47 10.04 -5.28 4.72
CA ILE A 47 8.62 -5.63 4.88
C ILE A 47 8.24 -6.56 3.73
N SER A 48 7.68 -7.73 4.04
CA SER A 48 7.37 -8.77 3.05
C SER A 48 8.61 -9.20 2.23
N PRO A 49 9.68 -9.70 2.90
CA PRO A 49 10.88 -10.14 2.20
C PRO A 49 10.54 -11.25 1.19
N GLY A 50 11.02 -11.12 -0.05
CA GLY A 50 10.74 -12.06 -1.14
C GLY A 50 9.65 -11.61 -2.13
N LEU A 51 8.90 -10.54 -1.83
CA LEU A 51 7.93 -9.99 -2.78
C LEU A 51 8.53 -9.70 -4.15
N ASP A 52 9.73 -9.12 -4.17
CA ASP A 52 10.42 -8.73 -5.40
C ASP A 52 10.82 -9.96 -6.22
N THR A 53 11.14 -11.08 -5.55
CA THR A 53 11.37 -12.37 -6.19
C THR A 53 10.09 -12.92 -6.81
N TYR A 54 8.96 -12.85 -6.10
CA TYR A 54 7.67 -13.29 -6.64
C TYR A 54 7.25 -12.44 -7.85
N LYS A 55 7.43 -11.12 -7.80
CA LYS A 55 7.18 -10.25 -8.95
C LYS A 55 7.97 -10.70 -10.19
N LYS A 56 9.27 -10.98 -10.03
CA LYS A 56 10.12 -11.49 -11.12
C LYS A 56 9.66 -12.84 -11.68
N ILE A 57 9.13 -13.74 -10.84
CA ILE A 57 8.60 -15.05 -11.29
C ILE A 57 7.29 -14.89 -12.08
N LEU A 58 6.53 -13.83 -11.80
CA LEU A 58 5.24 -13.56 -12.42
C LEU A 58 5.37 -12.76 -13.73
N ASP A 59 6.50 -12.08 -13.96
CA ASP A 59 6.79 -11.39 -15.21
C ASP A 59 6.73 -12.35 -16.42
N GLY A 60 6.09 -11.89 -17.50
CA GLY A 60 5.98 -12.63 -18.77
C GLY A 60 4.88 -13.67 -18.87
N THR A 61 4.12 -13.97 -17.80
CA THR A 61 2.99 -14.92 -17.84
C THR A 61 1.64 -14.25 -17.55
N TRP A 62 1.04 -13.67 -18.59
CA TRP A 62 -0.07 -12.72 -18.45
C TRP A 62 -1.43 -13.34 -18.03
N GLU A 63 -1.87 -14.43 -18.65
CA GLU A 63 -3.26 -14.88 -18.47
C GLU A 63 -3.48 -15.77 -17.24
N ARG A 64 -2.59 -16.73 -16.95
CA ARG A 64 -2.81 -17.70 -15.86
C ARG A 64 -2.49 -17.16 -14.46
N LYS A 65 -1.79 -16.03 -14.37
CA LYS A 65 -1.28 -15.52 -13.09
C LYS A 65 -1.74 -14.09 -12.77
N LEU A 66 -2.79 -13.60 -13.45
CA LEU A 66 -3.31 -12.24 -13.25
C LEU A 66 -3.60 -11.93 -11.79
N ALA A 67 -4.28 -12.84 -11.08
CA ALA A 67 -4.59 -12.66 -9.66
C ALA A 67 -3.33 -12.63 -8.77
N ALA A 68 -2.35 -13.49 -9.05
CA ALA A 68 -1.09 -13.50 -8.31
C ALA A 68 -0.30 -12.20 -8.53
N ARG A 69 -0.28 -11.69 -9.76
CA ARG A 69 0.35 -10.42 -10.08
C ARG A 69 -0.34 -9.25 -9.38
N GLY A 70 -1.66 -9.16 -9.50
CA GLY A 70 -2.44 -8.13 -8.81
C GLY A 70 -2.26 -8.18 -7.28
N PHE A 71 -2.13 -9.38 -6.72
CA PHE A 71 -1.78 -9.53 -5.31
C PHE A 71 -0.37 -8.99 -4.99
N THR A 72 0.64 -9.29 -5.81
CA THR A 72 2.00 -8.76 -5.57
C THR A 72 2.09 -7.24 -5.72
N GLU A 73 1.35 -6.66 -6.67
CA GLU A 73 1.23 -5.20 -6.85
C GLU A 73 0.53 -4.56 -5.64
N LEU A 74 -0.53 -5.19 -5.13
CA LEU A 74 -1.20 -4.75 -3.91
C LEU A 74 -0.27 -4.81 -2.70
N MET A 75 0.49 -5.89 -2.54
CA MET A 75 1.42 -6.05 -1.42
C MET A 75 2.56 -5.02 -1.46
N GLU A 76 3.02 -4.64 -2.64
CA GLU A 76 4.02 -3.58 -2.82
C GLU A 76 3.46 -2.21 -2.43
N TYR A 77 2.23 -1.91 -2.86
CA TYR A 77 1.54 -0.70 -2.44
C TYR A 77 1.33 -0.64 -0.93
N LEU A 78 0.83 -1.72 -0.32
CA LEU A 78 0.58 -1.79 1.12
C LEU A 78 1.87 -1.69 1.95
N ARG A 79 2.99 -2.19 1.43
CA ARG A 79 4.31 -2.04 2.06
C ARG A 79 4.70 -0.56 2.21
N VAL A 80 4.50 0.24 1.17
CA VAL A 80 4.77 1.69 1.22
C VAL A 80 3.85 2.38 2.21
N VAL A 81 2.53 2.12 2.11
CA VAL A 81 1.52 2.68 3.02
C VAL A 81 1.84 2.34 4.48
N LEU A 82 2.26 1.11 4.77
CA LEU A 82 2.61 0.68 6.12
C LEU A 82 3.77 1.50 6.68
N ILE A 83 4.82 1.76 5.89
CA ILE A 83 5.96 2.57 6.35
C ILE A 83 5.54 4.02 6.59
N GLN A 84 4.81 4.61 5.64
CA GLN A 84 4.32 5.99 5.73
C GLN A 84 3.44 6.21 6.96
N ASP A 85 2.42 5.37 7.14
CA ASP A 85 1.49 5.48 8.26
C ASP A 85 2.19 5.15 9.60
N SER A 86 3.18 4.24 9.59
CA SER A 86 4.01 3.97 10.77
C SER A 86 4.85 5.17 11.19
N ALA A 87 5.33 5.99 10.25
CA ALA A 87 6.10 7.19 10.57
C ALA A 87 5.27 8.18 11.38
N PHE A 88 4.02 8.40 10.96
CA PHE A 88 3.06 9.26 11.66
C PHE A 88 2.66 8.71 13.03
N MET A 89 2.37 7.41 13.11
CA MET A 89 1.85 6.79 14.34
C MET A 89 2.94 6.23 15.26
N PHE A 90 4.22 6.41 14.93
CA PHE A 90 5.32 5.61 15.50
C PHE A 90 5.27 5.57 17.02
N GLU A 91 5.06 6.72 17.67
CA GLU A 91 5.06 6.82 19.13
C GLU A 91 3.97 5.98 19.80
N HIS A 92 2.86 5.73 19.11
CA HIS A 92 1.73 4.93 19.58
C HIS A 92 1.85 3.44 19.23
N LEU A 93 2.84 3.05 18.43
CA LEU A 93 3.01 1.65 18.04
C LEU A 93 3.48 0.79 19.23
N PRO A 94 3.03 -0.48 19.33
CA PRO A 94 3.52 -1.42 20.31
C PRO A 94 5.05 -1.63 20.22
N PRO A 95 5.76 -1.88 21.34
CA PRO A 95 7.20 -2.12 21.33
C PRO A 95 7.64 -3.23 20.38
N ARG A 96 6.83 -4.30 20.24
CA ARG A 96 7.09 -5.42 19.33
C ARG A 96 7.16 -4.97 17.87
N ILE A 97 6.33 -4.00 17.49
CA ILE A 97 6.34 -3.42 16.15
C ILE A 97 7.51 -2.46 16.02
N LYS A 98 7.71 -1.54 16.98
CA LYS A 98 8.83 -0.57 16.99
C LYS A 98 10.21 -1.23 16.85
N ASN A 99 10.39 -2.42 17.45
CA ASN A 99 11.65 -3.15 17.41
C ASN A 99 11.88 -3.96 16.11
N HIS A 100 10.94 -3.90 15.17
CA HIS A 100 11.08 -4.59 13.89
C HIS A 100 12.23 -3.98 13.07
N ALA A 101 12.97 -4.82 12.33
CA ALA A 101 14.16 -4.43 11.58
C ALA A 101 13.90 -3.35 10.51
N ALA A 102 12.64 -3.17 10.08
CA ALA A 102 12.22 -2.11 9.16
C ALA A 102 12.26 -0.71 9.77
N PHE A 103 12.22 -0.58 11.11
CA PHE A 103 12.11 0.70 11.82
C PHE A 103 13.41 1.17 12.50
N GLY A 104 14.55 0.71 12.00
CA GLY A 104 15.89 1.15 12.46
C GLY A 104 16.26 2.56 12.00
N ASP A 105 17.55 2.89 12.03
CA ASP A 105 18.07 4.26 11.87
C ASP A 105 17.54 5.01 10.63
N ARG A 106 17.47 4.34 9.47
CA ARG A 106 16.96 4.95 8.24
C ARG A 106 15.49 5.34 8.33
N PHE A 107 14.69 4.55 9.03
CA PHE A 107 13.29 4.87 9.27
C PHE A 107 13.15 6.00 10.29
N GLN A 108 14.01 6.04 11.32
CA GLN A 108 14.04 7.15 12.26
C GLN A 108 14.38 8.47 11.56
N GLN A 109 15.28 8.47 10.58
CA GLN A 109 15.56 9.64 9.74
C GLN A 109 14.41 9.99 8.80
N TYR A 110 13.74 8.98 8.24
CA TYR A 110 12.60 9.16 7.34
C TYR A 110 11.41 9.80 8.05
N ARG A 111 11.07 9.34 9.26
CA ARG A 111 9.89 9.84 9.99
C ARG A 111 10.03 11.27 10.54
N THR A 112 11.24 11.82 10.53
CA THR A 112 11.53 13.18 11.03
C THR A 112 11.66 14.22 9.91
N GLN A 113 11.47 13.81 8.65
CA GLN A 113 11.41 14.69 7.47
C GLN A 113 9.98 15.21 7.27
#